data_AF-A0A6I4NYI3-F1
#
_entry.id   AF-A0A6I4NYI3-F1
#
_cell.length_a   1.000
_cell.length_b   1.000
_cell.length_c   1.000
_cell.angle_alpha   90.00
_cell.angle_beta   90.00
_cell.angle_gamma   90.00
#
_symmetry.space_group_name_H-M   'P 1'
#
loop_
_entity.id
_entity.type
_entity.pdbx_description
1 polymer ?
#
loop_
_entity_poly.entity_id
_entity_poly.type
_entity_poly.pdbx_seq_one_letter_code
_entity_poly.pdbx_strand_id
1 'polypeptide(L)'
;MAGTGGANGTTRKASKSDASPGSRQIDEERERRLAHRRQWVAANRERIRESNRQWRLNNLERARQLNRESMARAAERQRRERAQRRKAAERSRRWKEAHPERVREKHRRWVEVNRDKVRAYNRDYHRRHQDASRQRTTAWRDEHPERMAELRKEWAERNKDKRAEYQRKRREDPAKRQADLEANAAARRLRRKLVREGLPPRRLHPTSAAERRANDRAASAFFEDPQAARRLRQSAASAEALLDYVRKHRVKLRADTRAALQRREQAGLPPIDAEQHFYARAVEAVLRRRIRTDLLTGRDVAAAVRTTRAVVRREERQAELEKLVQSVVTYIHRNATRLIADAELENRFRRRNGKPPAGLEALVVGMAVAEVHPEAAAVLPDGELRAVERRVRARVHLARNEGAQLGPPAWSFRVLH
;
A
#
# COMPACT_ATOMS: atom_id res chain seq x y z
N MET A 1 21.49 -57.94 -7.29
CA MET A 1 22.28 -58.01 -8.54
C MET A 1 22.98 -56.69 -8.78
N ALA A 2 24.32 -56.74 -8.74
CA ALA A 2 25.38 -55.86 -9.29
C ALA A 2 25.27 -54.32 -9.32
N GLY A 3 26.35 -53.68 -8.83
CA GLY A 3 26.73 -52.26 -8.97
C GLY A 3 26.88 -51.57 -7.60
N THR A 4 27.97 -51.63 -6.82
CA THR A 4 29.44 -51.53 -7.02
C THR A 4 29.95 -50.26 -7.71
N GLY A 5 30.78 -49.52 -6.96
CA GLY A 5 31.76 -48.51 -7.41
C GLY A 5 31.33 -47.06 -7.10
N GLY A 6 31.94 -46.30 -6.19
CA GLY A 6 33.28 -46.38 -5.62
C GLY A 6 33.88 -44.98 -5.66
N ALA A 7 33.65 -44.19 -4.60
CA ALA A 7 34.27 -42.87 -4.42
C ALA A 7 35.57 -43.06 -3.64
N ASN A 8 36.69 -43.22 -4.35
CA ASN A 8 38.04 -43.15 -3.79
C ASN A 8 38.77 -41.94 -4.40
N GLY A 9 38.70 -40.81 -3.70
CA GLY A 9 39.59 -39.67 -3.91
C GLY A 9 40.88 -39.90 -3.15
N THR A 10 41.78 -40.73 -3.70
CA THR A 10 43.10 -40.96 -3.11
C THR A 10 44.03 -39.82 -3.52
N THR A 11 44.21 -38.83 -2.64
CA THR A 11 45.32 -37.87 -2.74
C THR A 11 46.63 -38.59 -2.46
N ARG A 12 47.31 -39.06 -3.52
CA ARG A 12 48.66 -39.59 -3.43
C ARG A 12 49.64 -38.41 -3.27
N LYS A 13 49.88 -37.97 -2.03
CA LYS A 13 51.11 -37.25 -1.67
C LYS A 13 52.25 -38.24 -1.84
N ALA A 14 52.92 -38.21 -2.98
CA ALA A 14 54.16 -38.94 -3.18
C ALA A 14 55.25 -38.28 -2.33
N SER A 15 55.69 -38.99 -1.29
CA SER A 15 56.84 -38.68 -0.47
C SER A 15 58.10 -38.62 -1.34
N LYS A 16 58.75 -37.46 -1.34
CA LYS A 16 59.94 -37.12 -2.12
C LYS A 16 61.22 -37.41 -1.32
N SER A 17 61.29 -38.54 -0.60
CA SER A 17 62.39 -38.82 0.34
C SER A 17 63.33 -39.95 -0.06
N ASP A 18 62.96 -40.86 -0.96
CA ASP A 18 63.82 -42.02 -1.30
C ASP A 18 64.16 -42.07 -2.80
N ALA A 19 64.74 -40.99 -3.30
CA ALA A 19 65.39 -40.98 -4.62
C ALA A 19 66.75 -41.71 -4.49
N SER A 20 66.77 -42.96 -4.94
CA SER A 20 67.97 -43.82 -5.07
C SER A 20 69.13 -43.04 -5.71
N PRO A 21 70.40 -43.22 -5.27
CA PRO A 21 71.55 -42.40 -5.71
C PRO A 21 71.68 -42.26 -7.23
N GLY A 22 71.30 -43.28 -8.01
CA GLY A 22 71.28 -43.24 -9.47
C GLY A 22 70.21 -42.32 -10.09
N SER A 23 69.08 -42.08 -9.42
CA SER A 23 68.03 -41.16 -9.91
C SER A 23 68.41 -39.68 -9.76
N ARG A 24 69.19 -39.34 -8.71
CA ARG A 24 69.74 -37.99 -8.54
C ARG A 24 70.81 -37.69 -9.59
N GLN A 25 71.64 -38.67 -9.95
CA GLN A 25 72.60 -38.53 -11.04
C GLN A 25 71.92 -38.33 -12.41
N ILE A 26 70.81 -39.03 -12.70
CA ILE A 26 70.04 -38.85 -13.96
C ILE A 26 69.40 -37.45 -14.03
N ASP A 27 68.85 -36.96 -12.93
CA ASP A 27 68.25 -35.62 -12.87
C ASP A 27 69.34 -34.53 -12.95
N GLU A 28 70.50 -34.69 -12.31
CA GLU A 28 71.65 -33.78 -12.44
C GLU A 28 72.21 -33.75 -13.86
N GLU A 29 72.35 -34.90 -14.54
CA GLU A 29 72.76 -34.96 -15.95
C GLU A 29 71.70 -34.34 -16.87
N ARG A 30 70.41 -34.51 -16.56
CA ARG A 30 69.32 -33.85 -17.29
C ARG A 30 69.37 -32.35 -17.09
N GLU A 31 69.62 -31.86 -15.88
CA GLU A 31 69.80 -30.44 -15.59
C GLU A 31 71.04 -29.87 -16.26
N ARG A 32 72.18 -30.57 -16.24
CA ARG A 32 73.39 -30.18 -16.97
C ARG A 32 73.12 -30.11 -18.48
N ARG A 33 72.41 -31.08 -19.06
CA ARG A 33 71.98 -31.05 -20.48
C ARG A 33 71.02 -29.90 -20.77
N LEU A 34 70.09 -29.60 -19.87
CA LEU A 34 69.17 -28.47 -20.02
C LEU A 34 69.90 -27.13 -19.87
N ALA A 35 70.85 -27.01 -18.95
CA ALA A 35 71.68 -25.83 -18.74
C ALA A 35 72.58 -25.59 -19.95
N HIS A 36 73.25 -26.62 -20.45
CA HIS A 36 74.01 -26.59 -21.70
C HIS A 36 73.12 -26.22 -22.89
N ARG A 37 71.92 -26.79 -23.01
CA ARG A 37 70.94 -26.40 -24.04
C ARG A 37 70.51 -24.94 -23.90
N ARG A 38 70.29 -24.43 -22.68
CA ARG A 38 69.96 -23.02 -22.44
C ARG A 38 71.12 -22.10 -22.84
N GLN A 39 72.35 -22.45 -22.48
CA GLN A 39 73.55 -21.71 -22.88
C GLN A 39 73.71 -21.71 -24.41
N TRP A 40 73.53 -22.87 -25.06
CA TRP A 40 73.58 -22.98 -26.51
C TRP A 40 72.47 -22.18 -27.19
N VAL A 41 71.23 -22.23 -26.68
CA VAL A 41 70.10 -21.43 -27.20
C VAL A 41 70.33 -19.93 -26.99
N ALA A 42 70.93 -19.53 -25.87
CA ALA A 42 71.27 -18.15 -25.59
C ALA A 42 72.38 -17.64 -26.54
N ALA A 43 73.44 -18.43 -26.74
CA ALA A 43 74.52 -18.12 -27.67
C ALA A 43 74.09 -18.14 -29.15
N ASN A 44 73.13 -18.99 -29.52
CA ASN A 44 72.64 -19.15 -30.91
C ASN A 44 71.26 -18.53 -31.12
N ARG A 45 70.89 -17.54 -30.30
CA ARG A 45 69.53 -16.98 -30.29
C ARG A 45 69.11 -16.43 -31.65
N GLU A 46 69.99 -15.70 -32.33
CA GLU A 46 69.69 -15.13 -33.65
C GLU A 46 69.61 -16.22 -34.74
N ARG A 47 70.53 -17.19 -34.74
CA ARG A 47 70.49 -18.33 -35.66
C ARG A 47 69.20 -19.15 -35.51
N ILE A 48 68.73 -19.36 -34.28
CA ILE A 48 67.46 -20.04 -34.00
C ILE A 48 66.27 -19.21 -34.48
N ARG A 49 66.30 -17.88 -34.31
CA ARG A 49 65.25 -16.99 -34.82
C ARG A 49 65.18 -17.01 -36.34
N GLU A 50 66.31 -16.91 -37.02
CA GLU A 50 66.38 -16.98 -38.48
C GLU A 50 65.95 -18.34 -39.01
N SER A 51 66.44 -19.44 -38.42
CA SER A 51 66.01 -20.79 -38.78
C SER A 51 64.50 -20.98 -38.57
N ASN A 52 63.95 -20.50 -37.45
CA ASN A 52 62.50 -20.50 -37.22
C ASN A 52 61.74 -19.59 -38.19
N ARG A 53 62.32 -18.46 -38.61
CA ARG A 53 61.74 -17.55 -39.60
C ARG A 53 61.66 -18.24 -40.95
N GLN A 54 62.75 -18.86 -41.39
CA GLN A 54 62.81 -19.65 -42.62
C GLN A 54 61.87 -20.84 -42.57
N TRP A 55 61.84 -21.57 -41.44
CA TRP A 55 60.91 -22.68 -41.26
C TRP A 55 59.46 -22.21 -41.33
N ARG A 56 59.10 -21.08 -40.69
CA ARG A 56 57.76 -20.50 -40.78
C ARG A 56 57.45 -20.06 -42.22
N LEU A 57 58.34 -19.36 -42.91
CA LEU A 57 58.11 -18.96 -44.30
C LEU A 57 57.85 -20.18 -45.19
N ASN A 58 58.64 -21.24 -45.03
CA ASN A 58 58.54 -22.43 -45.88
C ASN A 58 57.42 -23.40 -45.47
N ASN A 59 56.95 -23.38 -44.22
CA ASN A 59 55.98 -24.36 -43.69
C ASN A 59 54.66 -23.78 -43.20
N LEU A 60 54.49 -22.44 -43.16
CA LEU A 60 53.26 -21.81 -42.67
C LEU A 60 52.06 -22.22 -43.52
N GLU A 61 52.22 -22.26 -44.84
CA GLU A 61 51.15 -22.67 -45.75
C GLU A 61 50.77 -24.14 -45.58
N ARG A 62 51.76 -25.03 -45.49
CA ARG A 62 51.55 -26.46 -45.23
C ARG A 62 50.90 -26.71 -43.87
N ALA A 63 51.29 -25.99 -42.83
CA ALA A 63 50.68 -26.09 -41.50
C ALA A 63 49.23 -25.59 -41.49
N ARG A 64 48.95 -24.48 -42.19
CA ARG A 64 47.58 -23.97 -42.37
C ARG A 64 46.72 -24.96 -43.14
N GLN A 65 47.26 -25.58 -44.19
CA GLN A 65 46.56 -26.61 -44.96
C GLN A 65 46.22 -27.83 -44.10
N LEU A 66 47.19 -28.39 -43.37
CA LEU A 66 46.96 -29.52 -42.46
C LEU A 66 45.93 -29.18 -41.37
N ASN A 67 45.93 -27.94 -40.86
CA ASN A 67 44.93 -27.49 -39.89
C ASN A 67 43.53 -27.40 -40.52
N ARG A 68 43.41 -26.81 -41.72
CA ARG A 68 42.15 -26.76 -42.49
C ARG A 68 41.61 -28.17 -42.74
N GLU A 69 42.47 -29.10 -43.18
CA GLU A 69 42.11 -30.49 -43.43
C GLU A 69 41.72 -31.24 -42.14
N SER A 70 42.39 -30.94 -41.02
CA SER A 70 42.03 -31.51 -39.71
C SER A 70 40.66 -31.03 -39.24
N MET A 71 40.38 -29.72 -39.36
CA MET A 71 39.07 -29.14 -39.05
C MET A 71 37.97 -29.66 -39.95
N ALA A 72 38.24 -29.82 -41.26
CA ALA A 72 37.31 -30.43 -42.21
C ALA A 72 36.97 -31.87 -41.82
N ARG A 73 37.98 -32.69 -41.49
CA ARG A 73 37.77 -34.07 -41.02
C ARG A 73 37.01 -34.13 -39.69
N ALA A 74 37.25 -33.20 -38.77
CA ALA A 74 36.52 -33.13 -37.50
C ALA A 74 35.05 -32.73 -37.70
N ALA A 75 34.79 -31.74 -38.56
CA ALA A 75 33.44 -31.31 -38.92
C ALA A 75 32.67 -32.45 -39.61
N GLU A 76 33.34 -33.20 -40.48
CA GLU A 76 32.75 -34.37 -41.14
C GLU A 76 32.38 -35.48 -40.15
N ARG A 77 33.27 -35.82 -39.20
CA ARG A 77 32.94 -36.76 -38.11
C ARG A 77 31.72 -36.31 -37.33
N GLN A 78 31.66 -35.03 -36.94
CA GLN A 78 30.52 -34.49 -36.21
C GLN A 78 29.22 -34.54 -37.03
N ARG A 79 29.28 -34.25 -38.33
CA ARG A 79 28.12 -34.38 -39.23
C ARG A 79 27.63 -35.83 -39.31
N ARG A 80 28.55 -36.79 -39.48
CA ARG A 80 28.24 -38.23 -39.50
C ARG A 80 27.61 -38.68 -38.18
N GLU A 81 28.15 -38.28 -37.03
CA GLU A 81 27.59 -38.59 -35.71
C GLU A 81 26.19 -37.99 -35.51
N ARG A 82 25.98 -36.72 -35.88
CA ARG A 82 24.65 -36.09 -35.80
C ARG A 82 23.64 -36.78 -36.70
N ALA A 83 24.04 -37.14 -37.93
CA ALA A 83 23.18 -37.87 -38.86
C ALA A 83 22.82 -39.27 -38.31
N GLN A 84 23.78 -39.99 -37.72
CA GLN A 84 23.52 -41.28 -37.07
C GLN A 84 22.59 -41.14 -35.86
N ARG A 85 22.80 -40.14 -35.00
CA ARG A 85 21.90 -39.84 -33.87
C ARG A 85 20.49 -39.49 -34.33
N ARG A 86 20.36 -38.72 -35.41
CA ARG A 86 19.05 -38.38 -36.00
C ARG A 86 18.35 -39.64 -36.52
N LYS A 87 19.03 -40.48 -37.31
CA LYS A 87 18.47 -41.76 -37.78
C LYS A 87 18.08 -42.69 -36.61
N ALA A 88 18.86 -42.71 -35.54
CA ALA A 88 18.53 -43.48 -34.33
C ALA A 88 17.30 -42.91 -33.60
N ALA A 89 17.18 -41.58 -33.48
CA ALA A 89 16.02 -40.92 -32.88
C ALA A 89 14.75 -41.15 -33.71
N GLU A 90 14.83 -41.07 -35.03
CA GLU A 90 13.71 -41.34 -35.94
C GLU A 90 13.24 -42.80 -35.84
N ARG A 91 14.16 -43.78 -35.83
CA ARG A 91 13.82 -45.19 -35.59
C ARG A 91 13.18 -45.40 -34.22
N SER A 92 13.72 -44.79 -33.17
CA SER A 92 13.15 -44.86 -31.82
C SER A 92 11.76 -44.25 -31.74
N ARG A 93 11.54 -43.11 -32.41
CA ARG A 93 10.22 -42.46 -32.50
C ARG A 93 9.21 -43.35 -33.21
N ARG A 94 9.55 -43.86 -34.40
CA ARG A 94 8.68 -44.78 -35.17
C ARG A 94 8.34 -46.03 -34.35
N TRP A 95 9.31 -46.59 -33.63
CA TRP A 95 9.06 -47.75 -32.76
C TRP A 95 8.08 -47.43 -31.61
N LYS A 96 8.23 -46.26 -30.97
CA LYS A 96 7.32 -45.81 -29.89
C LYS A 96 5.89 -45.55 -30.40
N GLU A 97 5.76 -44.96 -31.59
CA GLU A 97 4.47 -44.71 -32.25
C GLU A 97 3.78 -46.02 -32.66
N ALA A 98 4.53 -47.00 -33.16
CA ALA A 98 4.00 -48.32 -33.53
C ALA A 98 3.70 -49.23 -32.32
N HIS A 99 4.30 -48.98 -31.15
CA HIS A 99 4.16 -49.83 -29.96
C HIS A 99 3.81 -49.02 -28.69
N PRO A 100 2.69 -48.28 -28.66
CA PRO A 100 2.33 -47.44 -27.52
C PRO A 100 2.11 -48.25 -26.23
N GLU A 101 1.54 -49.45 -26.32
CA GLU A 101 1.28 -50.29 -25.16
C GLU A 101 2.57 -50.79 -24.49
N ARG A 102 3.57 -51.20 -25.28
CA ARG A 102 4.88 -51.63 -24.75
C ARG A 102 5.63 -50.49 -24.07
N VAL A 103 5.48 -49.25 -24.57
CA VAL A 103 6.06 -48.06 -23.94
C VAL A 103 5.37 -47.78 -22.60
N ARG A 104 4.03 -47.83 -22.54
CA ARG A 104 3.28 -47.65 -21.29
C ARG A 104 3.61 -48.74 -20.27
N GLU A 105 3.72 -49.99 -20.69
CA GLU A 105 4.09 -51.11 -19.81
C GLU A 105 5.50 -50.96 -19.24
N LYS A 106 6.49 -50.63 -20.10
CA LYS A 106 7.85 -50.34 -19.65
C LYS A 106 7.89 -49.16 -18.68
N HIS A 107 7.12 -48.10 -18.95
CA HIS A 107 7.03 -46.95 -18.07
C HIS A 107 6.36 -47.30 -16.73
N ARG A 108 5.26 -48.06 -16.74
CA ARG A 108 4.58 -48.54 -15.52
C ARG A 108 5.53 -49.35 -14.64
N ARG A 109 6.23 -50.35 -15.21
CA ARG A 109 7.23 -51.15 -14.48
C ARG A 109 8.35 -50.28 -13.90
N TRP A 110 8.83 -49.29 -14.66
CA TRP A 110 9.84 -48.37 -14.15
C TRP A 110 9.32 -47.51 -12.99
N VAL A 111 8.10 -46.98 -13.09
CA VAL A 111 7.46 -46.18 -12.02
C VAL A 111 7.20 -47.02 -10.78
N GLU A 112 6.79 -48.28 -10.94
CA GLU A 112 6.55 -49.20 -9.82
C GLU A 112 7.83 -49.47 -9.03
N VAL A 113 8.93 -49.80 -9.73
CA VAL A 113 10.24 -50.02 -9.11
C VAL A 113 10.84 -48.73 -8.54
N ASN A 114 10.52 -47.56 -9.10
CA ASN A 114 11.06 -46.26 -8.69
C ASN A 114 10.01 -45.37 -8.01
N ARG A 115 8.98 -45.95 -7.39
CA ARG A 115 7.80 -45.22 -6.89
C ARG A 115 8.18 -44.10 -5.92
N ASP A 116 9.14 -44.36 -5.04
CA ASP A 116 9.59 -43.37 -4.06
C ASP A 116 10.40 -42.24 -4.68
N LYS A 117 11.22 -42.54 -5.70
CA LYS A 117 11.95 -41.51 -6.46
C LYS A 117 11.00 -40.62 -7.25
N VAL A 118 9.98 -41.20 -7.88
CA VAL A 118 8.95 -40.43 -8.61
C VAL A 118 8.15 -39.56 -7.66
N ARG A 119 7.76 -40.10 -6.49
CA ARG A 119 7.08 -39.31 -5.44
C ARG A 119 7.96 -38.18 -4.91
N ALA A 120 9.23 -38.44 -4.64
CA ALA A 120 10.18 -37.43 -4.18
C ALA A 120 10.37 -36.32 -5.24
N TYR A 121 10.59 -36.70 -6.50
CA TYR A 121 10.70 -35.76 -7.61
C TYR A 121 9.44 -34.90 -7.76
N ASN A 122 8.25 -35.51 -7.72
CA ASN A 122 7.00 -34.78 -7.83
C ASN A 122 6.77 -33.83 -6.64
N ARG A 123 7.10 -34.25 -5.42
CA ARG A 123 7.05 -33.37 -4.24
C ARG A 123 8.00 -32.18 -4.39
N ASP A 124 9.23 -32.43 -4.81
CA ASP A 124 10.22 -31.38 -5.02
C ASP A 124 9.81 -30.42 -6.14
N TYR A 125 9.27 -30.96 -7.23
CA TYR A 125 8.72 -30.19 -8.34
C TYR A 125 7.56 -29.30 -7.86
N HIS A 126 6.57 -29.86 -7.16
CA HIS A 126 5.45 -29.10 -6.63
C HIS A 126 5.87 -28.08 -5.59
N ARG A 127 6.86 -28.38 -4.75
CA ARG A 127 7.41 -27.43 -3.77
C ARG A 127 8.05 -26.24 -4.47
N ARG A 128 8.89 -26.48 -5.48
CA ARG A 128 9.56 -25.40 -6.25
C ARG A 128 8.58 -24.56 -7.08
N HIS A 129 7.47 -25.13 -7.52
CA HIS A 129 6.50 -24.46 -8.40
C HIS A 129 5.18 -24.13 -7.69
N GLN A 130 5.14 -24.22 -6.37
CA GLN A 130 3.91 -24.02 -5.60
C GLN A 130 3.36 -22.61 -5.83
N ASP A 131 4.22 -21.61 -5.77
CA ASP A 131 3.83 -20.22 -5.92
C ASP A 131 3.42 -19.89 -7.36
N ALA A 132 4.15 -20.38 -8.36
CA ALA A 132 3.78 -20.20 -9.76
C ALA A 132 2.43 -20.85 -10.11
N SER A 133 2.13 -22.02 -9.53
CA SER A 133 0.83 -22.69 -9.68
C SER A 133 -0.28 -21.93 -8.97
N ARG A 134 -0.02 -21.45 -7.74
CA ARG A 134 -0.97 -20.62 -6.98
C ARG A 134 -1.26 -19.31 -7.69
N GLN A 135 -0.25 -18.64 -8.24
CA GLN A 135 -0.38 -17.41 -9.01
C GLN A 135 -1.24 -17.63 -10.26
N ARG A 136 -0.97 -18.66 -11.07
CA ARG A 136 -1.80 -18.99 -12.23
C ARG A 136 -3.25 -19.27 -11.86
N THR A 137 -3.48 -20.07 -10.83
CA THR A 137 -4.84 -20.37 -10.35
C THR A 137 -5.53 -19.11 -9.84
N THR A 138 -4.79 -18.21 -9.20
CA THR A 138 -5.30 -16.95 -8.67
C THR A 138 -5.65 -15.98 -9.81
N ALA A 139 -4.78 -15.84 -10.80
CA ALA A 139 -5.01 -15.03 -12.01
C ALA A 139 -6.26 -15.52 -12.76
N TRP A 140 -6.39 -16.82 -12.99
CA TRP A 140 -7.55 -17.39 -13.66
C TRP A 140 -8.88 -17.10 -12.92
N ARG A 141 -8.86 -17.13 -11.57
CA ARG A 141 -10.04 -16.77 -10.77
C ARG A 141 -10.40 -15.28 -10.86
N ASP A 142 -9.40 -14.42 -11.05
CA ASP A 142 -9.58 -12.98 -11.14
C ASP A 142 -10.04 -12.56 -12.55
N GLU A 143 -9.56 -13.25 -13.58
CA GLU A 143 -9.97 -13.05 -14.98
C GLU A 143 -11.39 -13.56 -15.25
N HIS A 144 -11.83 -14.62 -14.55
CA HIS A 144 -13.13 -15.25 -14.77
C HIS A 144 -14.01 -15.30 -13.50
N PRO A 145 -14.39 -14.14 -12.92
CA PRO A 145 -15.19 -14.10 -11.70
C PRO A 145 -16.60 -14.71 -11.88
N GLU A 146 -17.20 -14.54 -13.06
CA GLU A 146 -18.51 -15.08 -13.39
C GLU A 146 -18.48 -16.61 -13.47
N ARG A 147 -17.48 -17.18 -14.16
CA ARG A 147 -17.28 -18.63 -14.24
C ARG A 147 -17.05 -19.25 -12.87
N MET A 148 -16.35 -18.55 -11.98
CA MET A 148 -16.18 -18.98 -10.59
C MET A 148 -17.49 -18.95 -9.80
N ALA A 149 -18.36 -17.97 -10.05
CA ALA A 149 -19.68 -17.92 -9.43
C ALA A 149 -20.58 -19.06 -9.93
N GLU A 150 -20.55 -19.38 -11.23
CA GLU A 150 -21.26 -20.51 -11.82
C GLU A 150 -20.79 -21.84 -11.23
N LEU A 151 -19.48 -22.10 -11.23
CA LEU A 151 -18.92 -23.32 -10.65
C LEU A 151 -19.28 -23.46 -9.17
N ARG A 152 -19.32 -22.34 -8.43
CA ARG A 152 -19.75 -22.33 -7.02
C ARG A 152 -21.24 -22.65 -6.90
N LYS A 153 -22.10 -22.12 -7.78
CA LYS A 153 -23.54 -22.43 -7.82
C LYS A 153 -23.75 -23.91 -8.18
N GLU A 154 -23.15 -24.40 -9.24
CA GLU A 154 -23.22 -25.82 -9.66
C GLU A 154 -22.77 -26.75 -8.54
N TRP A 155 -21.65 -26.44 -7.89
CA TRP A 155 -21.18 -27.23 -6.75
C TRP A 155 -22.18 -27.18 -5.59
N ALA A 156 -22.77 -26.01 -5.30
CA ALA A 156 -23.75 -25.85 -4.24
C ALA A 156 -25.05 -26.62 -4.50
N GLU A 157 -25.51 -26.68 -5.75
CA GLU A 157 -26.67 -27.47 -6.15
C GLU A 157 -26.38 -28.97 -6.07
N ARG A 158 -25.26 -29.44 -6.65
CA ARG A 158 -24.85 -30.85 -6.58
C ARG A 158 -24.59 -31.35 -5.14
N ASN A 159 -24.28 -30.44 -4.21
CA ASN A 159 -23.97 -30.77 -2.81
C ASN A 159 -25.01 -30.19 -1.83
N LYS A 160 -26.25 -29.97 -2.28
CA LYS A 160 -27.31 -29.40 -1.45
C LYS A 160 -27.55 -30.22 -0.18
N ASP A 161 -27.61 -31.54 -0.29
CA ASP A 161 -27.84 -32.45 0.84
C ASP A 161 -26.67 -32.43 1.82
N LYS A 162 -25.44 -32.51 1.34
CA LYS A 162 -24.23 -32.38 2.18
C LYS A 162 -24.18 -31.04 2.92
N ARG A 163 -24.61 -29.95 2.29
CA ARG A 163 -24.70 -28.63 2.94
C ARG A 163 -25.79 -28.63 4.01
N ALA A 164 -26.94 -29.24 3.75
CA ALA A 164 -28.02 -29.37 4.72
C ALA A 164 -27.60 -30.23 5.92
N GLU A 165 -26.95 -31.37 5.69
CA GLU A 165 -26.37 -32.22 6.73
C GLU A 165 -25.32 -31.49 7.56
N TYR A 166 -24.41 -30.75 6.91
CA TYR A 166 -23.43 -29.93 7.63
C TYR A 166 -24.10 -28.87 8.52
N GLN A 167 -25.19 -28.25 8.05
CA GLN A 167 -25.98 -27.32 8.85
C GLN A 167 -26.71 -28.02 10.01
N ARG A 168 -27.24 -29.23 9.81
CA ARG A 168 -27.84 -30.05 10.88
C ARG A 168 -26.81 -30.35 11.95
N LYS A 169 -25.66 -30.93 11.58
CA LYS A 169 -24.53 -31.21 12.50
C LYS A 169 -24.02 -29.97 13.23
N ARG A 170 -23.97 -28.81 12.55
CA ARG A 170 -23.57 -27.54 13.19
C ARG A 170 -24.59 -27.02 14.20
N ARG A 171 -25.90 -27.30 13.99
CA ARG A 171 -27.00 -26.91 14.89
C ARG A 171 -27.26 -27.92 16.02
N GLU A 172 -26.84 -29.17 15.83
CA GLU A 172 -26.86 -30.22 16.86
C GLU A 172 -25.92 -29.87 18.02
N ASP A 173 -24.81 -29.18 17.75
CA ASP A 173 -23.90 -28.66 18.77
C ASP A 173 -24.50 -27.42 19.48
N PRO A 174 -24.98 -27.54 20.73
CA PRO A 174 -25.69 -26.46 21.41
C PRO A 174 -24.77 -25.27 21.71
N ALA A 175 -23.47 -25.51 21.95
CA ALA A 175 -22.51 -24.44 22.22
C ALA A 175 -22.27 -23.58 20.97
N LYS A 176 -22.10 -24.21 19.81
CA LYS A 176 -21.98 -23.46 18.53
C LYS A 176 -23.26 -22.71 18.18
N ARG A 177 -24.43 -23.32 18.41
CA ARG A 177 -25.72 -22.66 18.20
C ARG A 177 -25.86 -21.43 19.10
N GLN A 178 -25.49 -21.54 20.37
CA GLN A 178 -25.56 -20.43 21.31
C GLN A 178 -24.60 -19.30 20.91
N ALA A 179 -23.36 -19.63 20.56
CA ALA A 179 -22.38 -18.65 20.07
C ALA A 179 -22.87 -17.92 18.80
N ASP A 180 -23.48 -18.63 17.85
CA ASP A 180 -24.08 -18.02 16.66
C ASP A 180 -25.24 -17.06 17.01
N LEU A 181 -26.09 -17.44 17.97
CA LEU A 181 -27.20 -16.59 18.43
C LEU A 181 -26.68 -15.34 19.14
N GLU A 182 -25.68 -15.47 19.99
CA GLU A 182 -25.03 -14.37 20.70
C GLU A 182 -24.32 -13.41 19.74
N ALA A 183 -23.58 -13.94 18.76
CA ALA A 183 -22.95 -13.13 17.72
C ALA A 183 -23.99 -12.32 16.91
N ASN A 184 -25.11 -12.95 16.55
CA ASN A 184 -26.21 -12.27 15.87
C ASN A 184 -26.88 -11.20 16.76
N ALA A 185 -27.08 -11.49 18.04
CA ALA A 185 -27.61 -10.53 19.01
C ALA A 185 -26.66 -9.34 19.19
N ALA A 186 -25.35 -9.59 19.33
CA ALA A 186 -24.33 -8.56 19.43
C ALA A 186 -24.26 -7.68 18.17
N ALA A 187 -24.32 -8.28 16.98
CA ALA A 187 -24.36 -7.54 15.72
C ALA A 187 -25.60 -6.63 15.61
N ARG A 188 -26.78 -7.10 16.06
CA ARG A 188 -28.00 -6.29 16.13
C ARG A 188 -27.87 -5.15 17.14
N ARG A 189 -27.31 -5.40 18.33
CA ARG A 189 -27.05 -4.36 19.35
C ARG A 189 -26.11 -3.29 18.80
N LEU A 190 -25.01 -3.68 18.16
CA LEU A 190 -24.07 -2.76 17.53
C LEU A 190 -24.75 -1.91 16.45
N ARG A 191 -25.55 -2.53 15.58
CA ARG A 191 -26.30 -1.78 14.55
C ARG A 191 -27.23 -0.73 15.15
N ARG A 192 -27.97 -1.08 16.23
CA ARG A 192 -28.84 -0.13 16.94
C ARG A 192 -28.04 1.00 17.60
N LYS A 193 -26.88 0.69 18.18
CA LYS A 193 -25.99 1.69 18.79
C LYS A 193 -25.47 2.68 17.74
N LEU A 194 -24.98 2.20 16.60
CA LEU A 194 -24.52 3.05 15.50
C LEU A 194 -25.63 4.00 15.01
N VAL A 195 -26.84 3.48 14.80
CA VAL A 195 -27.99 4.30 14.39
C VAL A 195 -28.33 5.35 15.45
N ARG A 196 -28.31 5.00 16.74
CA ARG A 196 -28.55 5.94 17.84
C ARG A 196 -27.50 7.06 17.89
N GLU A 197 -26.26 6.75 17.55
CA GLU A 197 -25.15 7.72 17.47
C GLU A 197 -25.15 8.52 16.15
N GLY A 198 -26.15 8.32 15.28
CA GLY A 198 -26.20 8.96 13.96
C GLY A 198 -25.10 8.47 13.00
N LEU A 199 -24.38 7.40 13.38
CA LEU A 199 -23.34 6.81 12.57
C LEU A 199 -23.97 5.84 11.56
N PRO A 200 -23.56 5.89 10.28
CA PRO A 200 -24.04 4.93 9.30
C PRO A 200 -23.68 3.51 9.77
N PRO A 201 -24.58 2.53 9.60
CA PRO A 201 -24.24 1.14 9.91
C PRO A 201 -23.02 0.74 9.10
N ARG A 202 -22.13 -0.07 9.69
CA ARG A 202 -20.90 -0.54 9.03
C ARG A 202 -21.27 -1.15 7.67
N ARG A 203 -21.07 -0.39 6.60
CA ARG A 203 -21.15 -0.89 5.22
C ARG A 203 -19.90 -1.74 5.04
N LEU A 204 -20.01 -3.01 5.40
CA LEU A 204 -19.11 -4.02 4.87
C LEU A 204 -19.46 -4.10 3.39
N HIS A 205 -18.94 -3.18 2.57
CA HIS A 205 -18.79 -3.48 1.16
C HIS A 205 -17.84 -4.67 1.14
N PRO A 206 -18.32 -5.89 0.84
CA PRO A 206 -17.44 -7.02 0.78
C PRO A 206 -16.63 -6.83 -0.49
N THR A 207 -15.53 -6.08 -0.39
CA THR A 207 -14.55 -5.95 -1.48
C THR A 207 -14.19 -7.37 -1.87
N SER A 208 -14.38 -7.71 -3.14
CA SER A 208 -14.10 -9.06 -3.59
C SER A 208 -12.62 -9.39 -3.35
N ALA A 209 -12.27 -10.68 -3.26
CA ALA A 209 -10.86 -11.04 -3.10
C ALA A 209 -10.00 -10.55 -4.27
N ALA A 210 -10.58 -10.49 -5.48
CA ALA A 210 -9.95 -9.93 -6.67
C ALA A 210 -9.73 -8.42 -6.54
N GLU A 211 -10.74 -7.68 -6.09
CA GLU A 211 -10.66 -6.23 -5.86
C GLU A 211 -9.64 -5.88 -4.78
N ARG A 212 -9.58 -6.63 -3.67
CA ARG A 212 -8.54 -6.45 -2.66
C ARG A 212 -7.14 -6.60 -3.25
N ARG A 213 -6.91 -7.65 -4.04
CA ARG A 213 -5.61 -7.85 -4.71
C ARG A 213 -5.31 -6.79 -5.76
N ALA A 214 -6.32 -6.29 -6.47
CA ALA A 214 -6.17 -5.18 -7.39
C ALA A 214 -5.78 -3.90 -6.63
N ASN A 215 -6.43 -3.62 -5.50
CA ASN A 215 -6.10 -2.51 -4.61
C ASN A 215 -4.69 -2.66 -4.00
N ASP A 216 -4.30 -3.86 -3.59
CA ASP A 216 -2.96 -4.14 -3.06
C ASP A 216 -1.90 -3.91 -4.15
N ARG A 217 -2.13 -4.38 -5.38
CA ARG A 217 -1.22 -4.10 -6.52
C ARG A 217 -1.15 -2.61 -6.85
N ALA A 218 -2.29 -1.92 -6.87
CA ALA A 218 -2.34 -0.48 -7.10
C ALA A 218 -1.63 0.29 -5.97
N ALA A 219 -1.77 -0.16 -4.72
CA ALA A 219 -1.08 0.41 -3.58
C ALA A 219 0.43 0.19 -3.67
N SER A 220 0.88 -1.04 -3.94
CA SER A 220 2.31 -1.33 -4.17
C SER A 220 2.87 -0.46 -5.29
N ALA A 221 2.21 -0.40 -6.44
CA ALA A 221 2.64 0.45 -7.56
C ALA A 221 2.70 1.94 -7.17
N PHE A 222 1.76 2.42 -6.36
CA PHE A 222 1.75 3.80 -5.86
C PHE A 222 2.89 4.07 -4.87
N PHE A 223 3.17 3.15 -3.94
CA PHE A 223 4.22 3.34 -2.93
C PHE A 223 5.63 3.07 -3.46
N GLU A 224 5.77 2.25 -4.50
CA GLU A 224 7.04 2.00 -5.19
C GLU A 224 7.44 3.14 -6.13
N ASP A 225 6.50 3.97 -6.59
CA ASP A 225 6.80 5.13 -7.45
C ASP A 225 7.51 6.25 -6.67
N PRO A 226 8.79 6.57 -6.97
CA PRO A 226 9.51 7.66 -6.32
C PRO A 226 8.87 9.04 -6.55
N GLN A 227 8.14 9.21 -7.67
CA GLN A 227 7.47 10.47 -7.98
C GLN A 227 6.20 10.66 -7.16
N ALA A 228 5.52 9.57 -6.74
CA ALA A 228 4.32 9.65 -5.92
C ALA A 228 4.60 10.33 -4.57
N ALA A 229 5.70 9.96 -3.91
CA ALA A 229 6.12 10.60 -2.66
C ALA A 229 6.43 12.10 -2.85
N ARG A 230 7.11 12.46 -3.95
CA ARG A 230 7.41 13.86 -4.28
C ARG A 230 6.13 14.67 -4.58
N ARG A 231 5.21 14.08 -5.34
CA ARG A 231 3.90 14.68 -5.65
C ARG A 231 3.07 14.92 -4.38
N LEU A 232 3.03 13.96 -3.45
CA LEU A 232 2.35 14.13 -2.16
C LEU A 232 2.94 15.28 -1.35
N ARG A 233 4.28 15.39 -1.29
CA ARG A 233 4.95 16.53 -0.62
C ARG A 233 4.62 17.86 -1.29
N GLN A 234 4.67 17.93 -2.62
CA GLN A 234 4.29 19.14 -3.37
C GLN A 234 2.82 19.49 -3.14
N SER A 235 1.92 18.50 -3.12
CA SER A 235 0.49 18.70 -2.87
C SER A 235 0.23 19.23 -1.46
N ALA A 236 0.89 18.67 -0.44
CA ALA A 236 0.77 19.12 0.93
C ALA A 236 1.31 20.55 1.10
N ALA A 237 2.52 20.82 0.61
CA ALA A 237 3.13 22.15 0.64
C ALA A 237 2.26 23.20 -0.10
N SER A 238 1.63 22.81 -1.22
CA SER A 238 0.72 23.70 -1.95
C SER A 238 -0.57 23.99 -1.18
N ALA A 239 -1.13 22.99 -0.49
CA ALA A 239 -2.30 23.19 0.36
C ALA A 239 -2.00 24.10 1.56
N GLU A 240 -0.84 23.93 2.19
CA GLU A 240 -0.37 24.79 3.28
C GLU A 240 -0.12 26.22 2.81
N ALA A 241 0.59 26.40 1.70
CA ALA A 241 0.85 27.71 1.13
C ALA A 241 -0.43 28.44 0.72
N LEU A 242 -1.41 27.70 0.15
CA LEU A 242 -2.72 28.25 -0.18
C LEU A 242 -3.49 28.67 1.07
N LEU A 243 -3.49 27.85 2.11
CA LEU A 243 -4.14 28.18 3.38
C LEU A 243 -3.50 29.41 4.04
N ASP A 244 -2.18 29.46 4.12
CA ASP A 244 -1.44 30.59 4.67
C ASP A 244 -1.71 31.89 3.88
N TYR A 245 -1.67 31.80 2.55
CA TYR A 245 -1.96 32.94 1.68
C TYR A 245 -3.40 33.46 1.88
N VAL A 246 -4.38 32.55 1.89
CA VAL A 246 -5.79 32.91 2.11
C VAL A 246 -5.97 33.54 3.49
N ARG A 247 -5.35 33.02 4.56
CA ARG A 247 -5.43 33.62 5.90
C ARG A 247 -4.85 35.03 5.92
N LYS A 248 -3.64 35.23 5.38
CA LYS A 248 -2.95 36.52 5.39
C LYS A 248 -3.62 37.58 4.53
N HIS A 249 -4.20 37.19 3.41
CA HIS A 249 -4.70 38.13 2.40
C HIS A 249 -6.22 38.08 2.20
N ARG A 250 -6.98 37.47 3.12
CA ARG A 250 -8.43 37.24 2.99
C ARG A 250 -9.23 38.51 2.66
N VAL A 251 -8.99 39.60 3.39
CA VAL A 251 -9.72 40.86 3.23
C VAL A 251 -9.48 41.45 1.83
N LYS A 252 -8.20 41.51 1.44
CA LYS A 252 -7.80 41.98 0.11
C LYS A 252 -8.40 41.10 -1.00
N LEU A 253 -8.27 39.79 -0.89
CA LEU A 253 -8.82 38.85 -1.88
C LEU A 253 -10.33 38.99 -2.05
N ARG A 254 -11.09 39.25 -0.97
CA ARG A 254 -12.53 39.52 -1.04
C ARG A 254 -12.83 40.83 -1.76
N ALA A 255 -12.10 41.90 -1.45
CA ALA A 255 -12.25 43.18 -2.12
C ALA A 255 -11.94 43.06 -3.63
N ASP A 256 -10.81 42.43 -3.97
CA ASP A 256 -10.41 42.16 -5.35
C ASP A 256 -11.45 41.31 -6.10
N THR A 257 -12.01 40.29 -5.43
CA THR A 257 -13.06 39.43 -6.00
C THR A 257 -14.33 40.21 -6.29
N ARG A 258 -14.81 41.05 -5.35
CA ARG A 258 -15.98 41.91 -5.57
C ARG A 258 -15.76 42.88 -6.72
N ALA A 259 -14.60 43.54 -6.75
CA ALA A 259 -14.26 44.47 -7.84
C ALA A 259 -14.15 43.77 -9.20
N ALA A 260 -13.67 42.52 -9.24
CA ALA A 260 -13.65 41.72 -10.47
C ALA A 260 -15.06 41.34 -10.93
N LEU A 261 -15.94 40.91 -10.01
CA LEU A 261 -17.32 40.56 -10.34
C LEU A 261 -18.13 41.77 -10.81
N GLN A 262 -17.99 42.92 -10.14
CA GLN A 262 -18.65 44.17 -10.53
C GLN A 262 -18.22 44.62 -11.93
N ARG A 263 -16.92 44.55 -12.27
CA ARG A 263 -16.43 44.85 -13.63
C ARG A 263 -17.00 43.87 -14.66
N ARG A 264 -17.18 42.60 -14.29
CA ARG A 264 -17.80 41.58 -15.15
C ARG A 264 -19.27 41.90 -15.43
N GLU A 265 -20.00 42.27 -14.40
CA GLU A 265 -21.41 42.67 -14.47
C GLU A 265 -21.59 43.92 -15.35
N GLN A 266 -20.74 44.94 -15.15
CA GLN A 266 -20.71 46.14 -15.99
C GLN A 266 -20.42 45.83 -17.46
N ALA A 267 -19.65 44.78 -17.74
CA ALA A 267 -19.35 44.32 -19.10
C ALA A 267 -20.42 43.38 -19.70
N GLY A 268 -21.53 43.11 -18.99
CA GLY A 268 -22.60 42.22 -19.45
C GLY A 268 -22.18 40.74 -19.53
N LEU A 269 -21.13 40.33 -18.83
CA LEU A 269 -20.64 38.95 -18.85
C LEU A 269 -21.41 38.06 -17.86
N PRO A 270 -21.57 36.75 -18.14
CA PRO A 270 -22.30 35.85 -17.25
C PRO A 270 -21.75 35.84 -15.82
N PRO A 271 -22.61 35.78 -14.79
CA PRO A 271 -22.17 35.75 -13.40
C PRO A 271 -21.32 34.50 -13.13
N ILE A 272 -20.26 34.65 -12.33
CA ILE A 272 -19.41 33.56 -11.86
C ILE A 272 -19.56 33.47 -10.35
N ASP A 273 -19.48 32.26 -9.79
CA ASP A 273 -19.47 32.05 -8.35
C ASP A 273 -18.30 32.82 -7.69
N ALA A 274 -18.63 33.67 -6.73
CA ALA A 274 -17.66 34.52 -6.05
C ALA A 274 -16.61 33.71 -5.28
N GLU A 275 -17.02 32.58 -4.70
CA GLU A 275 -16.11 31.73 -3.93
C GLU A 275 -15.13 31.00 -4.87
N GLN A 276 -15.59 30.48 -6.00
CA GLN A 276 -14.72 29.94 -7.05
C GLN A 276 -13.71 30.99 -7.56
N HIS A 277 -14.16 32.21 -7.86
CA HIS A 277 -13.24 33.27 -8.32
C HIS A 277 -12.21 33.64 -7.25
N PHE A 278 -12.65 33.75 -5.98
CA PHE A 278 -11.78 34.01 -4.85
C PHE A 278 -10.64 32.97 -4.73
N TYR A 279 -10.98 31.68 -4.77
CA TYR A 279 -9.98 30.61 -4.67
C TYR A 279 -9.13 30.50 -5.93
N ALA A 280 -9.68 30.76 -7.11
CA ALA A 280 -8.90 30.80 -8.35
C ALA A 280 -7.79 31.87 -8.28
N ARG A 281 -8.12 33.08 -7.79
CA ARG A 281 -7.14 34.16 -7.60
C ARG A 281 -6.09 33.83 -6.53
N ALA A 282 -6.50 33.18 -5.45
CA ALA A 282 -5.58 32.71 -4.42
C ALA A 282 -4.60 31.65 -4.97
N VAL A 283 -5.09 30.67 -5.71
CA VAL A 283 -4.25 29.65 -6.38
C VAL A 283 -3.28 30.29 -7.35
N GLU A 284 -3.75 31.21 -8.19
CA GLU A 284 -2.90 31.94 -9.14
C GLU A 284 -1.76 32.69 -8.43
N ALA A 285 -2.06 33.37 -7.32
CA ALA A 285 -1.06 34.09 -6.54
C ALA A 285 -0.02 33.14 -5.90
N VAL A 286 -0.45 31.97 -5.42
CA VAL A 286 0.43 30.95 -4.84
C VAL A 286 1.33 30.33 -5.90
N LEU A 287 0.78 29.99 -7.07
CA LEU A 287 1.55 29.42 -8.19
C LEU A 287 2.61 30.40 -8.70
N ARG A 288 2.30 31.71 -8.77
CA ARG A 288 3.27 32.76 -9.15
C ARG A 288 4.43 32.90 -8.16
N ARG A 289 4.26 32.58 -6.88
CA ARG A 289 5.27 32.74 -5.82
C ARG A 289 6.33 31.61 -5.77
N ARG A 290 6.52 30.87 -6.87
CA ARG A 290 7.58 29.87 -7.09
C ARG A 290 7.50 28.59 -6.24
N ILE A 291 6.30 28.02 -6.06
CA ILE A 291 6.23 26.60 -5.70
C ILE A 291 6.61 25.80 -6.96
N ARG A 292 7.63 24.94 -6.85
CA ARG A 292 7.92 23.90 -7.86
C ARG A 292 6.69 23.01 -8.00
N THR A 293 5.87 23.29 -9.01
CA THR A 293 4.54 22.68 -9.26
C THR A 293 4.56 21.67 -10.40
N ASP A 294 5.77 21.28 -10.81
CA ASP A 294 6.07 20.37 -11.92
C ASP A 294 5.33 19.02 -11.86
N LEU A 295 4.91 18.56 -10.68
CA LEU A 295 4.16 17.29 -10.52
C LEU A 295 2.72 17.47 -10.03
N LEU A 296 2.22 18.70 -9.90
CA LEU A 296 0.85 18.93 -9.46
C LEU A 296 -0.12 18.73 -10.61
N THR A 297 -1.11 17.88 -10.38
CA THR A 297 -2.25 17.74 -11.29
C THR A 297 -3.36 18.69 -10.89
N GLY A 298 -4.28 19.00 -11.81
CA GLY A 298 -5.49 19.77 -11.49
C GLY A 298 -6.32 19.16 -10.34
N ARG A 299 -6.26 17.83 -10.17
CA ARG A 299 -6.90 17.12 -9.04
C ARG A 299 -6.27 17.49 -7.70
N ASP A 300 -4.95 17.64 -7.65
CA ASP A 300 -4.22 17.99 -6.43
C ASP A 300 -4.51 19.44 -6.03
N VAL A 301 -4.55 20.35 -7.01
CA VAL A 301 -4.94 21.75 -6.81
C VAL A 301 -6.39 21.84 -6.31
N ALA A 302 -7.32 21.11 -6.93
CA ALA A 302 -8.71 21.08 -6.49
C ALA A 302 -8.85 20.49 -5.07
N ALA A 303 -8.03 19.49 -4.72
CA ALA A 303 -7.99 18.94 -3.36
C ALA A 303 -7.47 19.98 -2.35
N ALA A 304 -6.39 20.69 -2.68
CA ALA A 304 -5.87 21.79 -1.87
C ALA A 304 -6.94 22.86 -1.62
N VAL A 305 -7.64 23.32 -2.66
CA VAL A 305 -8.74 24.29 -2.55
C VAL A 305 -9.86 23.79 -1.63
N ARG A 306 -10.30 22.53 -1.79
CA ARG A 306 -11.35 21.94 -0.92
C ARG A 306 -10.91 21.91 0.54
N THR A 307 -9.67 21.50 0.81
CA THR A 307 -9.12 21.46 2.18
C THR A 307 -9.03 22.87 2.76
N THR A 308 -8.48 23.83 2.02
CA THR A 308 -8.41 25.22 2.47
C THR A 308 -9.80 25.80 2.73
N ARG A 309 -10.77 25.55 1.85
CA ARG A 309 -12.18 25.96 2.03
C ARG A 309 -12.78 25.39 3.31
N ALA A 310 -12.58 24.10 3.57
CA ALA A 310 -13.09 23.46 4.78
C ALA A 310 -12.48 24.06 6.06
N VAL A 311 -11.17 24.34 6.05
CA VAL A 311 -10.47 24.95 7.18
C VAL A 311 -10.94 26.39 7.40
N VAL A 312 -10.94 27.22 6.36
CA VAL A 312 -11.36 28.63 6.46
C VAL A 312 -12.81 28.74 6.94
N ARG A 313 -13.72 27.91 6.42
CA ARG A 313 -15.12 27.88 6.88
C ARG A 313 -15.25 27.42 8.34
N ARG A 314 -14.36 26.55 8.81
CA ARG A 314 -14.33 26.14 10.23
C ARG A 314 -13.85 27.29 11.10
N GLU A 315 -12.82 28.02 10.69
CA GLU A 315 -12.31 29.20 11.39
C GLU A 315 -13.34 30.33 11.43
N GLU A 316 -14.02 30.58 10.32
CA GLU A 316 -15.10 31.56 10.21
C GLU A 316 -16.23 31.25 11.19
N ARG A 317 -16.75 30.01 11.16
CA ARG A 317 -17.78 29.57 12.09
C ARG A 317 -17.31 29.64 13.54
N GLN A 318 -16.05 29.31 13.82
CA GLN A 318 -15.50 29.41 15.16
C GLN A 318 -15.41 30.87 15.63
N ALA A 319 -14.99 31.79 14.75
CA ALA A 319 -14.93 33.22 15.07
C ALA A 319 -16.33 33.83 15.27
N GLU A 320 -17.32 33.42 14.47
CA GLU A 320 -18.73 33.79 14.66
C GLU A 320 -19.27 33.27 15.99
N LEU A 321 -19.00 32.00 16.31
CA LEU A 321 -19.36 31.39 17.59
C LEU A 321 -18.70 32.13 18.77
N GLU A 322 -17.43 32.51 18.64
CA GLU A 322 -16.71 33.25 19.69
C GLU A 322 -17.25 34.67 19.86
N LYS A 323 -17.63 35.35 18.78
CA LYS A 323 -18.32 36.64 18.84
C LYS A 323 -19.68 36.52 19.53
N LEU A 324 -20.46 35.49 19.21
CA LEU A 324 -21.74 35.21 19.85
C LEU A 324 -21.56 34.91 21.34
N VAL A 325 -20.59 34.07 21.71
CA VAL A 325 -20.28 33.79 23.11
C VAL A 325 -19.90 35.09 23.82
N GLN A 326 -19.08 35.94 23.20
CA GLN A 326 -18.68 37.21 23.80
C GLN A 326 -19.87 38.16 23.98
N SER A 327 -20.74 38.30 22.96
CA SER A 327 -21.92 39.17 23.06
C SER A 327 -22.88 38.69 24.14
N VAL A 328 -23.11 37.38 24.25
CA VAL A 328 -23.94 36.76 25.29
C VAL A 328 -23.33 36.98 26.68
N VAL A 329 -22.03 36.77 26.85
CA VAL A 329 -21.35 37.04 28.13
C VAL A 329 -21.49 38.51 28.54
N THR A 330 -21.24 39.44 27.61
CA THR A 330 -21.43 40.88 27.85
C THR A 330 -22.89 41.21 28.19
N TYR A 331 -23.85 40.57 27.52
CA TYR A 331 -25.28 40.76 27.79
C TYR A 331 -25.68 40.27 29.18
N ILE A 332 -25.21 39.09 29.57
CA ILE A 332 -25.42 38.53 30.91
C ILE A 332 -24.86 39.49 31.94
N HIS A 333 -23.60 39.93 31.81
CA HIS A 333 -23.02 40.86 32.78
C HIS A 333 -23.81 42.16 32.94
N ARG A 334 -24.41 42.68 31.86
CA ARG A 334 -25.23 43.89 31.91
C ARG A 334 -26.63 43.68 32.50
N ASN A 335 -27.22 42.50 32.33
CA ASN A 335 -28.63 42.25 32.63
C ASN A 335 -28.88 41.16 33.68
N ALA A 336 -27.85 40.65 34.36
CA ALA A 336 -28.02 39.39 35.07
C ALA A 336 -29.01 39.45 36.25
N THR A 337 -29.30 40.61 36.87
CA THR A 337 -30.29 40.70 37.97
C THR A 337 -31.68 40.39 37.40
N ARG A 338 -31.99 40.97 36.24
CA ARG A 338 -33.22 40.70 35.49
C ARG A 338 -33.27 39.24 35.05
N LEU A 339 -32.21 38.76 34.39
CA LEU A 339 -32.16 37.38 33.88
C LEU A 339 -32.26 36.32 34.99
N ILE A 340 -31.73 36.58 36.19
CA ILE A 340 -31.89 35.69 37.35
C ILE A 340 -33.35 35.66 37.80
N ALA A 341 -34.00 36.81 37.95
CA ALA A 341 -35.41 36.88 38.33
C ALA A 341 -36.32 36.16 37.31
N ASP A 342 -36.05 36.36 36.01
CA ASP A 342 -36.76 35.68 34.93
C ASP A 342 -36.53 34.16 34.98
N ALA A 343 -35.30 33.71 35.20
CA ALA A 343 -34.96 32.29 35.33
C ALA A 343 -35.61 31.62 36.55
N GLU A 344 -35.72 32.32 37.68
CA GLU A 344 -36.47 31.83 38.85
C GLU A 344 -37.97 31.73 38.55
N LEU A 345 -38.53 32.72 37.85
CA LEU A 345 -39.92 32.71 37.44
C LEU A 345 -40.23 31.53 36.50
N GLU A 346 -39.39 31.30 35.51
CA GLU A 346 -39.48 30.14 34.60
C GLU A 346 -39.41 28.81 35.38
N ASN A 347 -38.50 28.69 36.35
CA ASN A 347 -38.43 27.50 37.20
C ASN A 347 -39.70 27.30 38.06
N ARG A 348 -40.34 28.38 38.54
CA ARG A 348 -41.65 28.30 39.21
C ARG A 348 -42.73 27.79 38.26
N PHE A 349 -42.75 28.28 37.01
CA PHE A 349 -43.68 27.79 35.99
C PHE A 349 -43.44 26.31 35.66
N ARG A 350 -42.18 25.86 35.56
CA ARG A 350 -41.83 24.44 35.36
C ARG A 350 -42.38 23.55 36.46
N ARG A 351 -42.21 23.94 37.73
CA ARG A 351 -42.74 23.18 38.88
C ARG A 351 -44.25 23.07 38.85
N ARG A 352 -44.96 24.17 38.56
CA ARG A 352 -46.43 24.17 38.41
C ARG A 352 -46.90 23.23 37.30
N ASN A 353 -46.11 23.09 36.24
CA ASN A 353 -46.39 22.21 35.10
C ASN A 353 -45.84 20.78 35.28
N GLY A 354 -45.40 20.38 36.48
CA GLY A 354 -44.84 19.05 36.75
C GLY A 354 -43.50 18.76 36.06
N LYS A 355 -42.81 19.78 35.53
CA LYS A 355 -41.48 19.65 34.92
C LYS A 355 -40.39 19.84 35.97
N PRO A 356 -39.28 19.08 35.92
CA PRO A 356 -38.17 19.28 36.84
C PRO A 356 -37.56 20.68 36.66
N PRO A 357 -37.12 21.34 37.75
CA PRO A 357 -36.43 22.62 37.65
C PRO A 357 -35.13 22.44 36.85
N ALA A 358 -34.83 23.41 36.00
CA ALA A 358 -33.53 23.48 35.33
C ALA A 358 -32.54 24.26 36.19
N GLY A 359 -31.25 24.00 36.03
CA GLY A 359 -30.21 24.79 36.70
C GLY A 359 -30.34 26.27 36.34
N LEU A 360 -30.31 27.15 37.33
CA LEU A 360 -30.54 28.58 37.15
C LEU A 360 -29.59 29.19 36.11
N GLU A 361 -28.32 28.81 36.14
CA GLU A 361 -27.31 29.25 35.17
C GLU A 361 -27.62 28.79 33.74
N ALA A 362 -28.22 27.61 33.58
CA ALA A 362 -28.65 27.11 32.27
C ALA A 362 -29.77 27.99 31.69
N LEU A 363 -30.74 28.35 32.53
CA LEU A 363 -31.85 29.21 32.14
C LEU A 363 -31.40 30.63 31.82
N VAL A 364 -30.55 31.23 32.66
CA VAL A 364 -29.98 32.56 32.41
C VAL A 364 -29.23 32.61 31.08
N VAL A 365 -28.39 31.60 30.78
CA VAL A 365 -27.67 31.55 29.51
C VAL A 365 -28.63 31.33 28.34
N GLY A 366 -29.61 30.43 28.48
CA GLY A 366 -30.61 30.20 27.43
C GLY A 366 -31.42 31.44 27.08
N MET A 367 -31.89 32.18 28.10
CA MET A 367 -32.59 33.46 27.93
C MET A 367 -31.70 34.51 27.28
N ALA A 368 -30.45 34.66 27.75
CA ALA A 368 -29.51 35.59 27.16
C ALA A 368 -29.18 35.29 25.69
N VAL A 369 -29.04 34.01 25.32
CA VAL A 369 -28.84 33.62 23.91
C VAL A 369 -30.06 33.97 23.06
N ALA A 370 -31.27 33.69 23.56
CA ALA A 370 -32.52 33.99 22.85
C ALA A 370 -32.71 35.50 22.61
N GLU A 371 -32.28 36.34 23.55
CA GLU A 371 -32.41 37.80 23.42
C GLU A 371 -31.30 38.44 22.59
N VAL A 372 -30.05 37.98 22.71
CA VAL A 372 -28.92 38.55 21.96
C VAL A 372 -29.00 38.19 20.48
N HIS A 373 -29.55 37.02 20.16
CA HIS A 373 -29.64 36.58 18.78
C HIS A 373 -30.93 35.77 18.56
N PRO A 374 -32.09 36.45 18.44
CA PRO A 374 -33.39 35.79 18.30
C PRO A 374 -33.45 34.86 17.08
N GLU A 375 -32.76 35.23 16.00
CA GLU A 375 -32.64 34.39 14.80
C GLU A 375 -31.73 33.16 15.01
N ALA A 376 -30.72 33.23 15.89
CA ALA A 376 -29.81 32.10 16.12
C ALA A 376 -30.48 30.98 16.92
N ALA A 377 -31.47 31.33 17.76
CA ALA A 377 -32.29 30.33 18.45
C ALA A 377 -33.11 29.46 17.47
N ALA A 378 -33.42 30.00 16.27
CA ALA A 378 -34.13 29.26 15.22
C ALA A 378 -33.20 28.57 14.21
N VAL A 379 -32.00 29.12 13.97
CA VAL A 379 -31.10 28.68 12.89
C VAL A 379 -29.97 27.76 13.37
N LEU A 380 -29.51 27.88 14.61
CA LEU A 380 -28.41 27.05 15.11
C LEU A 380 -28.89 25.62 15.39
N PRO A 381 -28.16 24.59 14.94
CA PRO A 381 -28.41 23.22 15.35
C PRO A 381 -28.31 23.09 16.88
N ASP A 382 -29.15 22.25 17.50
CA ASP A 382 -29.14 21.97 18.95
C ASP A 382 -27.73 21.69 19.52
N GLY A 383 -26.86 21.08 18.73
CA GLY A 383 -25.48 20.80 19.10
C GLY A 383 -24.61 22.05 19.25
N GLU A 384 -24.81 23.07 18.40
CA GLU A 384 -24.08 24.34 18.44
C GLU A 384 -24.58 25.22 19.58
N LEU A 385 -25.89 25.26 19.83
CA LEU A 385 -26.48 25.97 20.97
C LEU A 385 -25.89 25.44 22.30
N ARG A 386 -25.85 24.11 22.48
CA ARG A 386 -25.22 23.50 23.66
C ARG A 386 -23.72 23.80 23.75
N ALA A 387 -23.04 24.00 22.63
CA ALA A 387 -21.63 24.39 22.63
C ALA A 387 -21.44 25.84 23.08
N VAL A 388 -22.31 26.76 22.62
CA VAL A 388 -22.38 28.15 23.12
C VAL A 388 -22.60 28.13 24.62
N GLU A 389 -23.64 27.43 25.09
CA GLU A 389 -23.98 27.38 26.51
C GLU A 389 -22.81 26.92 27.38
N ARG A 390 -22.13 25.82 27.00
CA ARG A 390 -20.97 25.32 27.75
C ARG A 390 -19.83 26.35 27.81
N ARG A 391 -19.54 27.03 26.69
CA ARG A 391 -18.48 28.04 26.61
C ARG A 391 -18.83 29.30 27.41
N VAL A 392 -20.08 29.77 27.33
CA VAL A 392 -20.57 30.91 28.11
C VAL A 392 -20.49 30.60 29.59
N ARG A 393 -21.01 29.45 30.04
CA ARG A 393 -20.90 29.04 31.46
C ARG A 393 -19.45 28.99 31.93
N ALA A 394 -18.56 28.37 31.16
CA ALA A 394 -17.14 28.33 31.49
C ALA A 394 -16.53 29.73 31.66
N ARG A 395 -16.84 30.67 30.75
CA ARG A 395 -16.36 32.06 30.86
C ARG A 395 -16.96 32.82 32.05
N VAL A 396 -18.25 32.65 32.31
CA VAL A 396 -18.92 33.28 33.46
C VAL A 396 -18.35 32.74 34.78
N HIS A 397 -18.09 31.43 34.89
CA HIS A 397 -17.42 30.86 36.06
C HIS A 397 -15.99 31.37 36.23
N LEU A 398 -15.21 31.47 35.15
CA LEU A 398 -13.85 32.04 35.21
C LEU A 398 -13.87 33.49 35.68
N ALA A 399 -14.74 34.32 35.12
CA ALA A 399 -14.89 35.72 35.55
C ALA A 399 -15.29 35.86 37.03
N ARG A 400 -16.10 34.92 37.56
CA ARG A 400 -16.43 34.87 39.00
C ARG A 400 -15.22 34.53 39.87
N ASN A 401 -14.40 33.59 39.43
CA ASN A 401 -13.22 33.16 40.19
C ASN A 401 -12.09 34.20 40.13
N GLU A 402 -11.92 34.88 39.00
CA GLU A 402 -10.95 35.98 38.84
C GLU A 402 -11.37 37.24 39.60
N GLY A 403 -12.68 37.53 39.65
CA GLY A 403 -13.25 38.63 40.44
C GLY A 403 -13.15 38.42 41.97
N ALA A 404 -12.86 37.20 42.45
CA ALA A 404 -12.71 36.91 43.88
C ALA A 404 -11.45 37.55 44.52
N GLN A 405 -10.53 38.12 43.73
CA GLN A 405 -9.40 38.92 44.23
C GLN A 405 -9.71 40.43 44.32
N LEU A 406 -10.86 40.90 43.81
CA LEU A 406 -11.28 42.30 43.84
C LEU A 406 -12.63 42.46 44.57
N GLY A 407 -12.70 42.01 45.83
CA GLY A 407 -13.88 42.16 46.70
C GLY A 407 -15.11 41.33 46.23
N PRO A 408 -16.04 41.00 47.15
CA PRO A 408 -17.18 40.18 46.78
C PRO A 408 -18.06 40.90 45.74
N PRO A 409 -18.27 40.34 44.53
CA PRO A 409 -19.29 40.87 43.65
C PRO A 409 -20.66 40.69 44.32
N ALA A 410 -21.57 41.65 44.13
CA ALA A 410 -22.95 41.67 44.66
C ALA A 410 -23.87 40.52 44.19
N TRP A 411 -23.30 39.39 43.78
CA TRP A 411 -23.91 38.27 43.09
C TRP A 411 -23.57 36.92 43.74
N SER A 412 -23.03 36.93 44.96
CA SER A 412 -22.84 35.71 45.72
C SER A 412 -24.22 35.13 46.07
N PHE A 413 -24.56 34.01 45.43
CA PHE A 413 -25.72 33.20 45.81
C PHE A 413 -25.53 32.72 47.24
N ARG A 414 -26.09 33.45 48.22
CA ARG A 414 -26.40 32.86 49.52
C ARG A 414 -27.55 31.90 49.28
N VAL A 415 -27.21 30.61 49.22
CA VAL A 415 -28.18 29.54 49.46
C VAL A 415 -28.64 29.73 50.90
N LEU A 416 -29.78 30.41 51.08
CA LEU A 416 -30.53 30.35 52.32
C LEU A 416 -31.17 28.97 52.34
N HIS A 417 -30.71 28.13 53.28
CA HIS A 417 -31.25 26.81 53.56
C HIS A 417 -32.67 26.88 54.12
#